data_AF-A0AB73BSH4-F1
#
_entry.id   AF-A0AB73BSH4-F1
#
_cell.length_a   1.000
_cell.length_b   1.000
_cell.length_c   1.000
_cell.angle_alpha   90.00
_cell.angle_beta   90.00
_cell.angle_gamma   90.00
#
_symmetry.space_group_name_H-M   'P 1'
#
loop_
_entity.id
_entity.type
_entity.pdbx_description
1 polymer ?
#
loop_
_entity_poly.entity_id
_entity_poly.type
_entity_poly.pdbx_seq_one_letter_code
_entity_poly.pdbx_strand_id
1 'polypeptide(L)' 'IYTDPKQFAGVRDALIKDGYKLADAELTMIPQNTTPVPADKKEQFEHLVDALEDSDDVQNVYTAAADED' A
#
# COMPACT_ATOMS: atom_id res chain seq x y z
N ILE A 1 -5.91 8.89 5.70
CA ILE A 1 -6.71 9.78 4.83
C ILE A 1 -6.36 9.42 3.40
N TYR A 2 -7.34 9.15 2.55
CA TYR A 2 -7.09 8.86 1.13
C TYR A 2 -7.45 10.07 0.27
N THR A 3 -6.66 10.30 -0.78
CA THR A 3 -6.87 11.39 -1.73
C THR A 3 -6.66 10.87 -3.15
N ASP A 4 -7.11 11.63 -4.15
CA ASP A 4 -6.60 11.44 -5.50
C ASP A 4 -5.07 11.66 -5.50
N PRO A 5 -4.26 10.85 -6.19
CA PRO A 5 -2.80 10.98 -6.22
C PRO A 5 -2.33 12.37 -6.65
N LYS A 6 -3.06 13.04 -7.54
CA LYS A 6 -2.72 14.40 -8.03
C LYS A 6 -2.94 15.47 -6.96
N GLN A 7 -3.76 15.18 -5.95
CA GLN A 7 -4.07 16.10 -4.85
C GLN A 7 -3.23 15.86 -3.60
N PHE A 8 -2.43 14.79 -3.57
CA PHE A 8 -1.67 14.34 -2.40
C PHE A 8 -0.88 15.47 -1.73
N ALA A 9 -0.03 16.17 -2.50
CA ALA A 9 0.81 17.24 -1.95
C ALA A 9 -0.02 18.39 -1.36
N GLY A 10 -1.10 18.80 -2.05
CA GLY A 10 -1.96 19.89 -1.60
C GLY A 10 -2.68 19.56 -0.29
N VAL A 11 -3.21 18.34 -0.17
CA VAL A 11 -3.90 17.89 1.06
C VAL A 11 -2.91 17.75 2.21
N ARG A 12 -1.74 17.14 1.98
CA ARG A 12 -0.68 17.00 2.98
C ARG A 12 -0.26 18.36 3.55
N ASP A 13 0.06 19.31 2.66
CA ASP A 13 0.56 20.62 3.07
C ASP A 13 -0.52 21.44 3.79
N ALA A 14 -1.80 21.30 3.38
CA ALA A 14 -2.92 21.90 4.09
C ALA A 14 -3.08 21.36 5.51
N LEU A 15 -3.00 20.03 5.70
CA LEU A 15 -3.07 19.42 7.03
C LEU A 15 -1.91 19.88 7.93
N ILE A 16 -0.69 19.95 7.40
CA ILE A 16 0.46 20.45 8.17
C ILE A 16 0.26 21.92 8.57
N LYS A 17 -0.24 22.77 7.65
CA LYS A 17 -0.51 24.18 7.90
C LYS A 17 -1.60 24.39 8.97
N ASP A 18 -2.59 23.51 9.01
CA ASP A 18 -3.64 23.52 10.03
C ASP A 18 -3.17 22.97 11.39
N GLY A 19 -1.89 22.62 11.51
CA GLY A 19 -1.24 22.24 12.76
C GLY A 19 -1.23 20.73 13.04
N TYR A 20 -1.66 19.90 12.09
CA TYR A 20 -1.61 18.45 12.24
C TYR A 20 -0.18 17.93 12.04
N LYS A 21 0.25 17.02 12.92
CA LYS A 21 1.45 16.22 12.72
C LYS A 21 1.05 14.90 12.07
N LEU A 22 1.46 14.72 10.82
CA LEU A 22 1.21 13.47 10.09
C LEU A 22 2.24 12.44 10.57
N ALA A 23 1.76 11.27 10.99
CA ALA A 23 2.62 10.15 11.35
C ALA A 23 3.31 9.58 10.10
N ASP A 24 2.56 9.52 9.00
CA ASP A 24 3.06 9.13 7.69
C ASP A 24 2.21 9.78 6.57
N ALA A 25 2.80 9.92 5.38
CA ALA A 25 2.14 10.39 4.18
C ALA A 25 2.91 9.91 2.93
N GLU A 26 2.31 8.98 2.20
CA GLU A 26 2.91 8.37 1.01
C GLU A 26 1.91 8.19 -0.14
N LEU A 27 2.45 7.94 -1.34
CA LEU A 27 1.68 7.51 -2.50
C LEU A 27 1.76 5.99 -2.61
N THR A 28 0.62 5.33 -2.51
CA THR A 28 0.51 3.87 -2.58
C THR A 28 -0.61 3.46 -3.53
N MET A 29 -0.53 2.24 -4.08
CA MET A 29 -1.59 1.68 -4.90
C MET A 29 -2.59 0.94 -4.02
N ILE A 30 -3.85 1.36 -4.09
CA ILE A 30 -4.95 0.69 -3.38
C ILE A 30 -5.80 -0.09 -4.40
N PRO A 31 -5.96 -1.41 -4.24
CA PRO A 31 -6.78 -2.20 -5.15
C PRO A 31 -8.26 -1.82 -5.02
N GLN A 32 -8.98 -1.70 -6.14
CA GLN A 32 -10.43 -1.43 -6.13
C GLN A 32 -11.26 -2.66 -5.76
N ASN A 33 -10.74 -3.86 -6.04
CA ASN A 33 -11.34 -5.14 -5.70
C ASN A 33 -10.25 -6.03 -5.12
N THR A 34 -10.59 -6.79 -4.09
CA THR A 34 -9.69 -7.78 -3.50
C THR A 34 -10.06 -9.20 -3.94
N THR A 35 -9.09 -10.10 -3.93
CA THR A 35 -9.24 -11.52 -4.26
C THR A 35 -8.69 -12.36 -3.12
N PRO A 36 -9.48 -13.27 -2.53
CA PRO A 36 -8.98 -14.15 -1.49
C PRO A 36 -7.91 -15.09 -2.06
N VAL A 37 -6.82 -15.26 -1.31
CA VAL A 37 -5.78 -16.23 -1.66
C VAL A 37 -6.25 -17.61 -1.19
N PRO A 38 -6.32 -18.62 -2.07
CA PRO A 38 -6.67 -19.98 -1.66
C PRO A 38 -5.72 -20.51 -0.60
N ALA A 39 -6.24 -21.26 0.39
CA ALA A 39 -5.45 -21.75 1.51
C ALA A 39 -4.25 -22.64 1.07
N ASP A 40 -4.41 -23.42 0.01
CA ASP A 40 -3.35 -24.25 -0.57
C ASP A 40 -2.28 -23.45 -1.34
N LYS A 41 -2.50 -22.15 -1.52
CA LYS A 41 -1.62 -21.21 -2.23
C LYS A 41 -1.07 -20.10 -1.36
N LYS A 42 -1.49 -20.02 -0.09
CA LYS A 42 -1.11 -18.94 0.82
C LYS A 42 0.41 -18.85 1.02
N GLU A 43 1.04 -19.97 1.38
CA GLU A 43 2.50 -20.04 1.56
C GLU A 43 3.25 -19.68 0.26
N GLN A 44 2.77 -20.13 -0.89
CA GLN A 44 3.37 -19.78 -2.19
C GLN A 44 3.25 -18.29 -2.50
N PHE A 45 2.12 -17.67 -2.14
CA PHE A 45 1.87 -16.26 -2.34
C PHE A 45 2.74 -15.41 -1.41
N GLU A 46 2.82 -15.76 -0.12
CA GLU A 46 3.68 -15.08 0.86
C GLU A 46 5.15 -15.13 0.42
N HIS A 47 5.66 -16.30 0.05
CA HIS A 47 7.02 -16.43 -0.47
C HIS A 47 7.29 -15.62 -1.75
N LEU A 48 6.28 -15.46 -2.61
CA LEU A 48 6.42 -14.62 -3.80
C LEU A 48 6.55 -13.14 -3.41
N VAL A 49 5.75 -12.68 -2.46
CA VAL A 49 5.81 -11.30 -1.96
C VAL A 49 7.18 -11.05 -1.32
N ASP A 50 7.61 -11.91 -0.40
CA ASP A 50 8.91 -11.78 0.28
C ASP A 50 10.08 -11.72 -0.72
N ALA A 51 10.08 -12.62 -1.72
CA ALA A 51 11.14 -12.66 -2.74
C ALA A 51 11.19 -11.39 -3.61
N LEU A 52 10.06 -10.70 -3.79
CA LEU A 52 10.01 -9.43 -4.49
C LEU A 52 10.48 -8.28 -3.59
N GLU A 53 10.12 -8.29 -2.31
CA GLU A 53 10.55 -7.28 -1.33
C GLU A 53 12.06 -7.34 -1.03
N ASP A 54 12.66 -8.53 -1.08
CA ASP A 54 14.09 -8.75 -0.91
C ASP A 54 14.95 -8.28 -2.11
N SER A 55 14.32 -7.90 -3.22
CA SER A 55 15.04 -7.48 -4.42
C SER A 55 15.42 -6.01 -4.36
N ASP A 56 16.72 -5.70 -4.43
CA ASP A 56 17.25 -4.32 -4.45
C ASP A 56 16.66 -3.44 -5.56
N ASP A 57 16.22 -4.06 -6.67
CA ASP A 57 15.63 -3.36 -7.82
C ASP A 57 14.12 -3.08 -7.66
N VAL A 58 13.45 -3.77 -6.73
CA VAL A 58 12.03 -3.59 -6.44
C VAL A 58 11.87 -2.51 -5.38
N GLN A 59 11.09 -1.48 -5.72
CA GLN A 59 10.88 -0.35 -4.80
C GLN A 59 9.65 -0.53 -3.91
N ASN A 60 8.58 -1.14 -4.44
CA ASN A 60 7.33 -1.37 -3.73
C ASN A 60 6.63 -2.60 -4.31
N VAL A 61 5.98 -3.39 -3.45
CA VAL A 61 5.10 -4.49 -3.84
C VAL A 61 3.67 -4.12 -3.45
N TYR A 62 2.74 -4.25 -4.39
CA TYR A 62 1.32 -4.00 -4.15
C TYR A 62 0.53 -5.25 -4.52
N THR A 63 -0.39 -5.66 -3.65
CA THR A 63 -1.21 -6.84 -3.87
C THR A 63 -2.69 -6.48 -3.82
N ALA A 64 -3.50 -7.30 -4.49
CA ALA A 64 -4.96 -7.27 -4.36
C ALA A 64 -5.46 -8.47 -3.57
N ALA A 65 -4.60 -9.10 -2.75
CA ALA A 65 -5.03 -10.14 -1.84
C ALA A 65 -6.04 -9.56 -0.85
N ALA A 66 -7.10 -10.31 -0.54
CA ALA A 66 -7.99 -9.91 0.53
C ALA A 66 -7.25 -10.08 1.86
N ASP A 67 -7.20 -9.02 2.66
CA ASP A 67 -6.70 -9.09 4.03
C ASP A 67 -7.53 -10.11 4.82
N GLU A 68 -6.86 -11.01 5.54
CA GLU A 68 -7.51 -11.78 6.59
C GLU A 68 -7.53 -10.87 7.83
N ASP A 69 -8.69 -10.31 8.16
CA ASP A 69 -8.91 -9.60 9.45
C ASP A 69 -8.44 -10.45 10.65
#